data_AF-A0A249MYH9-F1
#
_entry.id   AF-A0A249MYH9-F1
#
_cell.length_a   1.000
_cell.length_b   1.000
_cell.length_c   1.000
_cell.angle_alpha   90.00
_cell.angle_beta   90.00
_cell.angle_gamma   90.00
#
_symmetry.space_group_name_H-M   'P 1'
#
loop_
_entity.id
_entity.type
_entity.pdbx_description
1 polymer ?
#
loop_
_entity_poly.entity_id
_entity_poly.type
_entity_poly.pdbx_seq_one_letter_code
_entity_poly.pdbx_strand_id
1 'polypeptide(L)'
;MHRPARCRVCQLATVPHSPRLVTDDMAVLREAAIAGAGAVQLPTIFIWDDVKSGRLTHILPDWRPQAGIVHAVFPSRRGLLPSVRALVDFLARECAIQRAQANKIVPPLTD
;
A
#
# COMPACT_ATOMS: atom_id res chain seq x y z
N MET A 1 21.07 4.94 -10.70
CA MET A 1 20.84 4.37 -12.04
C MET A 1 20.10 3.05 -11.88
N HIS A 2 18.76 3.07 -11.86
CA HIS A 2 17.93 1.88 -11.66
C HIS A 2 17.30 1.51 -13.00
N ARG A 3 17.60 0.31 -13.51
CA ARG A 3 17.06 -0.21 -14.77
C ARG A 3 15.59 -0.61 -14.56
N PRO A 4 14.63 -0.10 -15.35
CA PRO A 4 13.26 -0.61 -15.29
C PRO A 4 13.22 -2.02 -15.89
N ALA A 5 12.49 -2.91 -15.24
CA ALA A 5 12.19 -4.26 -15.73
C ALA A 5 11.56 -4.18 -17.14
N ARG A 6 11.94 -5.10 -18.02
CA ARG A 6 11.49 -5.14 -19.42
C ARG A 6 9.99 -5.46 -19.47
N CYS A 7 9.16 -4.44 -19.60
CA CYS A 7 7.76 -4.58 -19.99
C CYS A 7 7.69 -4.87 -21.50
N ARG A 8 7.04 -5.97 -21.91
CA ARG A 8 6.93 -6.36 -23.34
C ARG A 8 6.01 -5.44 -24.15
N VAL A 9 5.13 -4.67 -23.49
CA VAL A 9 4.38 -3.55 -24.09
C VAL A 9 4.16 -2.49 -22.99
N CYS A 10 5.12 -1.57 -22.81
CA CYS A 10 4.91 -0.40 -21.95
C CYS A 10 3.97 0.58 -22.66
N GLN A 11 2.67 0.37 -22.57
CA GLN A 11 1.71 1.35 -23.06
C GLN A 11 1.57 2.45 -22.01
N LEU A 12 2.38 3.51 -22.13
CA LEU A 12 2.29 4.68 -21.28
C LEU A 12 1.00 5.45 -21.66
N ALA A 13 0.01 5.43 -20.77
CA ALA A 13 -1.21 6.22 -20.92
C ALA A 13 -1.14 7.44 -20.00
N THR A 14 -1.34 8.64 -20.56
CA THR A 14 -1.56 9.85 -19.76
C THR A 14 -3.07 10.06 -19.66
N VAL A 15 -3.62 10.00 -18.44
CA VAL A 15 -5.06 10.16 -18.19
C VAL A 15 -5.29 11.52 -17.53
N PRO A 16 -5.78 12.52 -18.27
CA PRO A 16 -6.20 13.78 -17.66
C PRO A 16 -7.39 13.52 -16.74
N HIS A 17 -7.29 13.93 -15.49
CA HIS A 17 -8.37 13.83 -14.52
C HIS A 17 -8.47 15.13 -13.71
N SER A 18 -9.70 15.51 -13.36
CA SER A 18 -9.96 16.62 -12.43
C SER A 18 -10.29 16.02 -11.06
N PRO A 19 -9.43 16.20 -10.04
CA PRO A 19 -9.70 15.69 -8.71
C PRO A 19 -11.02 16.25 -8.17
N ARG A 20 -11.91 15.37 -7.71
CA ARG A 20 -13.16 15.76 -7.04
C ARG A 20 -12.96 16.09 -5.56
N LEU A 21 -11.92 15.52 -4.97
CA LEU A 21 -11.54 15.68 -3.57
C LEU A 21 -10.02 15.55 -3.46
N VAL A 22 -9.39 16.45 -2.70
CA VAL A 22 -7.95 16.41 -2.41
C VAL A 22 -7.78 16.58 -0.92
N THR A 23 -7.20 15.58 -0.26
CA THR A 23 -6.88 15.58 1.16
C THR A 23 -5.80 14.54 1.43
N ASP A 24 -5.06 14.70 2.53
CA ASP A 24 -4.11 13.72 3.04
C ASP A 24 -4.72 12.77 4.09
N ASP A 25 -5.97 13.01 4.49
CA ASP A 25 -6.70 12.14 5.41
C ASP A 25 -7.22 10.86 4.70
N MET A 26 -6.62 9.74 5.06
CA MET A 26 -6.97 8.43 4.50
C MET A 26 -8.40 7.97 4.84
N ALA A 27 -8.93 8.33 6.02
CA ALA A 27 -10.30 7.97 6.40
C ALA A 27 -11.32 8.71 5.54
N VAL A 28 -11.11 10.01 5.32
CA VAL A 28 -11.95 10.82 4.43
C VAL A 28 -11.90 10.29 2.99
N LEU A 29 -10.71 9.96 2.49
CA LEU A 29 -10.54 9.39 1.15
C LEU A 29 -11.24 8.04 1.00
N ARG A 30 -11.17 7.17 2.02
CA ARG A 30 -11.84 5.86 2.03
C ARG A 30 -13.36 6.00 1.99
N GLU A 31 -13.93 6.85 2.84
CA GLU A 31 -15.38 7.09 2.87
C GLU A 31 -15.87 7.72 1.56
N ALA A 32 -15.11 8.65 0.99
CA ALA A 32 -15.43 9.24 -0.31
C ALA A 32 -15.45 8.19 -1.44
N ALA A 33 -14.51 7.23 -1.43
CA ALA A 33 -14.50 6.13 -2.40
C ALA A 33 -15.71 5.19 -2.23
N ILE A 34 -16.05 4.84 -0.99
CA ILE A 34 -17.25 4.03 -0.68
C ILE A 34 -18.54 4.75 -1.10
N ALA A 35 -18.59 6.08 -0.93
CA ALA A 35 -19.71 6.91 -1.38
C ALA A 35 -19.75 7.13 -2.90
N GLY A 36 -18.81 6.59 -3.68
CA GLY A 36 -18.80 6.68 -5.13
C GLY A 36 -18.24 8.01 -5.69
N ALA A 37 -17.46 8.75 -4.90
CA ALA A 37 -16.86 9.99 -5.38
C ALA A 37 -15.83 9.76 -6.52
N GLY A 38 -15.16 8.60 -6.52
CA GLY A 38 -14.17 8.20 -7.52
C GLY A 38 -13.31 7.02 -7.09
N ALA A 39 -12.11 6.93 -7.66
CA ALA A 39 -11.09 5.93 -7.31
C ALA A 39 -10.05 6.52 -6.34
N VAL A 40 -9.47 5.67 -5.50
CA VAL A 40 -8.47 6.06 -4.49
C VAL A 40 -7.34 5.04 -4.41
N GLN A 41 -6.13 5.52 -4.16
CA GLN A 41 -4.99 4.68 -3.76
C GLN A 41 -4.80 4.77 -2.25
N LEU A 42 -4.95 3.66 -1.54
CA LEU A 42 -4.75 3.57 -0.09
C LEU A 42 -3.90 2.35 0.28
N PRO A 43 -3.22 2.34 1.44
CA PRO A 43 -2.58 1.15 1.97
C PRO A 43 -3.61 0.01 2.13
N THR A 44 -3.28 -1.19 1.67
CA THR A 44 -4.21 -2.34 1.69
C THR A 44 -4.74 -2.66 3.08
N ILE A 45 -3.94 -2.47 4.13
CA ILE A 45 -4.35 -2.68 5.53
C ILE A 45 -5.54 -1.80 5.92
N PHE A 46 -5.72 -0.63 5.29
CA PHE A 46 -6.76 0.33 5.64
C PHE A 46 -8.11 0.03 4.95
N ILE A 47 -8.10 -0.73 3.86
CA ILE A 47 -9.28 -0.99 3.01
C ILE A 47 -9.61 -2.48 2.86
N TRP A 48 -8.86 -3.35 3.55
CA TRP A 48 -8.99 -4.80 3.47
C TRP A 48 -10.44 -5.28 3.63
N ASP A 49 -11.11 -4.82 4.69
CA ASP A 49 -12.45 -5.27 5.03
C ASP A 49 -13.48 -4.76 4.02
N ASP A 50 -13.27 -3.58 3.44
CA ASP A 50 -14.14 -3.02 2.40
C ASP A 50 -14.02 -3.76 1.08
N VAL A 51 -12.79 -4.16 0.73
CA VAL A 51 -12.57 -4.98 -0.45
C VAL A 51 -13.21 -6.36 -0.25
N LYS A 52 -13.01 -6.98 0.92
CA LYS A 52 -13.63 -8.26 1.24
C LYS A 52 -15.16 -8.21 1.25
N SER A 53 -15.74 -7.11 1.76
CA SER A 53 -17.19 -6.95 1.81
C SER A 53 -17.80 -6.47 0.48
N GLY A 54 -16.98 -6.22 -0.56
CA GLY A 54 -17.43 -5.69 -1.85
C GLY A 54 -17.87 -4.22 -1.82
N ARG A 55 -17.55 -3.47 -0.75
CA ARG A 55 -17.78 -2.02 -0.68
C ARG A 55 -16.77 -1.27 -1.55
N LEU A 56 -15.57 -1.82 -1.69
CA LEU A 56 -14.53 -1.34 -2.59
C LEU A 56 -14.12 -2.48 -3.54
N THR A 57 -13.76 -2.12 -4.77
CA THR A 57 -13.32 -3.07 -5.80
C THR A 57 -11.99 -2.63 -6.38
N HIS A 58 -11.09 -3.59 -6.63
CA HIS A 58 -9.81 -3.31 -7.28
C HIS A 58 -10.02 -3.13 -8.79
N ILE A 59 -9.82 -1.91 -9.30
CA ILE A 59 -10.14 -1.53 -10.68
C ILE A 59 -8.99 -1.69 -11.69
N LEU A 60 -7.76 -1.91 -11.21
CA LEU A 60 -6.56 -2.06 -12.05
C LEU A 60 -5.80 -3.33 -11.66
N PRO A 61 -6.34 -4.53 -11.93
CA PRO A 61 -5.71 -5.79 -11.48
C PRO A 61 -4.31 -6.03 -12.04
N ASP A 62 -4.04 -5.54 -13.25
CA ASP A 62 -2.76 -5.73 -13.97
C ASP A 62 -1.74 -4.62 -13.70
N TRP A 63 -2.07 -3.68 -12.81
CA TRP A 63 -1.18 -2.58 -12.46
C TRP A 63 -1.16 -2.35 -10.96
N ARG A 64 0.01 -2.05 -10.40
CA ARG A 64 0.15 -1.68 -9.00
C ARG A 64 1.10 -0.50 -8.84
N PRO A 65 0.81 0.42 -7.91
CA PRO A 65 1.79 1.41 -7.51
C PRO A 65 2.96 0.75 -6.79
N GLN A 66 4.10 1.42 -6.76
CA GLN A 66 5.26 0.96 -6.00
C GLN A 66 4.88 0.82 -4.52
N ALA A 67 5.16 -0.34 -3.95
CA ALA A 67 4.88 -0.60 -2.54
C ALA A 67 5.72 0.32 -1.65
N GLY A 68 5.09 0.96 -0.66
CA GLY A 68 5.78 1.74 0.36
C GLY A 68 6.71 0.89 1.22
N ILE A 69 7.73 1.53 1.79
CA ILE A 69 8.66 0.93 2.75
C ILE A 69 8.32 1.46 4.15
N VAL A 70 8.17 0.55 5.11
CA VAL A 70 7.99 0.89 6.53
C VAL A 70 9.37 0.88 7.19
N HIS A 71 9.74 1.98 7.82
CA HIS A 71 11.03 2.13 8.50
C HIS A 71 10.83 2.24 10.02
N ALA A 72 11.59 1.46 10.78
CA ALA A 72 11.74 1.65 12.22
C ALA A 72 12.98 2.52 12.47
N VAL A 73 12.79 3.72 13.03
CA VAL A 73 13.85 4.70 13.27
C VAL A 73 14.09 4.86 14.76
N PHE A 74 15.34 4.69 15.21
CA PHE A 74 15.74 4.84 16.60
C PHE A 74 17.16 5.41 16.71
N PRO A 75 17.46 6.19 17.77
CA PRO A 75 18.79 6.77 17.95
C PRO A 75 19.81 5.70 18.37
N SER A 76 20.81 5.41 17.53
CA SER A 76 21.76 4.29 17.73
C SER A 76 22.95 4.59 18.66
N ARG A 77 22.98 5.75 19.34
CA ARG A 77 24.21 6.30 19.95
C ARG A 77 24.81 5.47 21.12
N ARG A 78 24.11 4.49 21.68
CA ARG A 78 24.60 3.66 22.82
C ARG A 78 24.35 2.15 22.66
N GLY A 79 24.09 1.68 21.44
CA GLY A 79 23.58 0.34 21.22
C GLY A 79 22.09 0.22 21.57
N LEU A 80 21.41 -0.73 20.92
CA LEU A 80 19.97 -0.94 21.10
C LEU A 80 19.72 -1.76 22.37
N LEU A 81 18.94 -1.24 23.31
CA LEU A 81 18.53 -1.99 24.50
C LEU A 81 17.87 -3.31 24.09
N PRO A 82 18.10 -4.43 24.81
CA PRO A 82 17.51 -5.72 24.47
C PRO A 82 15.99 -5.68 24.29
N SER A 83 15.29 -4.89 25.10
CA SER A 83 13.83 -4.69 24.99
C SER A 83 13.42 -4.00 23.69
N VAL A 84 14.16 -2.98 23.24
CA VAL A 84 13.89 -2.28 21.98
C VAL A 84 14.21 -3.20 20.79
N ARG A 85 15.28 -3.99 20.86
CA ARG A 85 15.58 -5.02 19.85
C ARG A 85 14.43 -6.02 19.75
N ALA A 86 13.96 -6.55 20.89
CA ALA A 86 12.84 -7.49 20.91
C ALA A 86 11.57 -6.88 20.29
N LEU A 87 11.29 -5.60 20.56
CA LEU A 87 10.16 -4.89 19.96
C LEU A 87 10.32 -4.74 18.43
N VAL A 88 11.51 -4.33 17.95
CA VAL A 88 11.78 -4.18 16.52
C VAL A 88 11.66 -5.53 15.81
N ASP A 89 12.21 -6.60 16.40
CA ASP A 89 12.12 -7.95 15.86
C ASP A 89 10.67 -8.44 15.81
N PHE A 90 9.86 -8.12 16.83
CA PHE A 90 8.42 -8.38 16.83
C PHE A 90 7.70 -7.63 15.71
N LEU A 91 7.89 -6.30 15.62
CA LEU A 91 7.27 -5.47 14.59
C LEU A 91 7.66 -5.91 13.18
N ALA A 92 8.92 -6.29 12.96
CA ALA A 92 9.38 -6.79 11.67
C ALA A 92 8.64 -8.07 11.25
N ARG A 93 8.43 -9.00 12.20
CA ARG A 93 7.65 -10.23 11.95
C ARG A 93 6.19 -9.91 11.65
N GLU A 94 5.56 -9.08 12.47
CA GLU A 94 4.15 -8.71 12.30
C GLU A 94 3.92 -7.94 10.98
N CYS A 95 4.80 -7.01 10.62
CA CYS A 95 4.73 -6.33 9.33
C CYS A 95 4.84 -7.32 8.15
N ALA A 96 5.68 -8.35 8.26
CA ALA A 96 5.78 -9.38 7.22
C ALA A 96 4.49 -10.20 7.10
N ILE A 97 3.85 -10.56 8.23
CA ILE A 97 2.57 -11.26 8.26
C ILE A 97 1.47 -10.41 7.61
N GLN A 98 1.36 -9.14 8.01
CA GLN A 98 0.39 -8.19 7.46
C GLN A 98 0.58 -7.98 5.95
N ARG A 99 1.82 -7.92 5.49
CA ARG A 99 2.12 -7.83 4.05
C ARG A 99 1.76 -9.09 3.28
N ALA A 100 2.02 -10.27 3.85
CA ALA A 100 1.62 -11.54 3.26
C ALA A 100 0.09 -11.69 3.19
N GLN A 101 -0.61 -11.20 4.20
CA GLN A 101 -2.05 -11.05 4.15
C GLN A 101 -2.45 -10.14 2.99
N ALA A 102 -1.88 -8.92 2.89
CA ALA A 102 -2.27 -7.93 1.87
C ALA A 102 -2.19 -8.50 0.45
N ASN A 103 -1.14 -9.30 0.20
CA ASN A 103 -0.92 -10.01 -1.04
C ASN A 103 -1.98 -11.09 -1.35
N LYS A 104 -2.81 -11.52 -0.40
CA LYS A 104 -3.93 -12.44 -0.69
C LYS A 104 -5.15 -11.71 -1.25
N ILE A 105 -5.36 -10.46 -0.86
CA ILE A 105 -6.46 -9.64 -1.37
C ILE A 105 -6.10 -9.03 -2.71
N VAL A 106 -4.92 -8.42 -2.77
CA VAL A 106 -4.38 -7.84 -3.99
C VAL A 106 -3.14 -8.67 -4.34
N PRO A 107 -3.29 -9.73 -5.15
CA PRO A 107 -2.17 -10.57 -5.53
C PRO A 107 -1.04 -9.76 -6.15
N PRO A 108 0.22 -10.12 -5.88
CA PRO A 108 1.33 -9.48 -6.56
C PRO A 108 1.19 -9.75 -8.07
N LEU A 109 1.50 -8.75 -8.89
CA LEU A 109 1.68 -8.98 -10.33
C LEU A 109 2.71 -10.10 -10.49
N THR A 110 2.27 -11.21 -11.07
CA THR A 110 3.14 -12.29 -11.56
C THR A 110 3.84 -11.75 -12.81
N ASP A 111 5.16 -11.89 -12.87
CA ASP A 111 5.97 -11.51 -14.05
C ASP A 111 5.56 -12.29 -15.32
#